data_AF-A0A962I8C3-F1
#
_entry.id   AF-A0A962I8C3-F1
#
_cell.length_a   1.000
_cell.length_b   1.000
_cell.length_c   1.000
_cell.angle_alpha   90.00
_cell.angle_beta   90.00
_cell.angle_gamma   90.00
#
_symmetry.space_group_name_H-M   'P 1'
#
loop_
_entity.id
_entity.type
_entity.pdbx_description
1 polymer ?
#
loop_
_entity_poly.entity_id
_entity_poly.type
_entity_poly.pdbx_seq_one_letter_code
_entity_poly.pdbx_strand_id
1 'polypeptide(L)'
;MSAALPVPLTVVSSLGNEYVWGQIAIGKNILTQQPSAPVFWFVVIDRTTLQVVFNQTQAASECSTVPDLSAYNDTNHILIVNTLGVGLNNPPQGALFQFIDQNGGGRELRRVEQVGLQLNCGSLGTYSYALVGVLGNLDLPGFEASQISQPAVGPILTLQLLPMDVNGQTVYTPSELSGR
;
A
#
# COMPACT_ATOMS: atom_id res chain seq x y z
N MET A 1 29.23 15.79 8.72
CA MET A 1 28.36 15.12 7.73
C MET A 1 26.97 15.70 7.91
N SER A 2 26.29 16.14 6.84
CA SER A 2 24.89 16.56 6.95
C SER A 2 24.06 15.31 7.23
N ALA A 3 23.24 15.33 8.28
CA ALA A 3 22.28 14.26 8.50
C ALA A 3 21.33 14.19 7.29
N ALA A 4 21.02 12.97 6.83
CA ALA A 4 19.98 12.77 5.83
C ALA A 4 18.65 13.33 6.38
N LEU A 5 17.82 13.89 5.50
CA LEU A 5 16.54 14.49 5.88
C LEU A 5 15.40 13.49 5.72
N PRO A 6 14.33 13.59 6.52
CA PRO A 6 13.09 12.86 6.28
C PRO A 6 12.55 13.10 4.87
N VAL A 7 12.05 12.05 4.22
CA VAL A 7 11.45 12.13 2.88
C VAL A 7 9.94 11.91 2.97
N PRO A 8 9.09 12.83 2.51
CA PRO A 8 7.64 12.65 2.58
C PRO A 8 7.19 11.51 1.66
N LEU A 9 6.20 10.74 2.11
CA LEU A 9 5.54 9.71 1.33
C LEU A 9 4.02 9.87 1.42
N THR A 10 3.36 9.93 0.26
CA THR A 10 1.90 10.01 0.16
C THR A 10 1.38 8.96 -0.79
N VAL A 11 0.36 8.22 -0.38
CA VAL A 11 -0.38 7.25 -1.21
C VAL A 11 -1.83 7.74 -1.34
N VAL A 12 -2.25 7.98 -2.58
CA VAL A 12 -3.63 8.36 -2.93
C VAL A 12 -4.30 7.18 -3.60
N SER A 13 -5.38 6.73 -2.98
CA SER A 13 -6.22 5.63 -3.47
C SER A 13 -7.50 6.18 -4.10
N SER A 14 -8.00 5.58 -5.18
CA SER A 14 -9.32 5.89 -5.74
C SER A 14 -10.33 4.85 -5.33
N LEU A 15 -11.49 5.32 -4.86
CA LEU A 15 -12.65 4.49 -4.57
C LEU A 15 -13.58 4.35 -5.79
N GLY A 16 -13.55 5.31 -6.73
CA GLY A 16 -14.39 5.30 -7.92
C GLY A 16 -14.01 4.25 -8.95
N ASN A 17 -15.00 3.53 -9.48
CA ASN A 17 -14.83 2.63 -10.63
C ASN A 17 -15.03 3.34 -11.98
N GLU A 18 -15.66 4.53 -11.98
CA GLU A 18 -15.80 5.40 -13.16
C GLU A 18 -14.49 6.10 -13.54
N TYR A 19 -13.66 6.39 -12.53
CA TYR A 19 -12.33 6.99 -12.68
C TYR A 19 -11.33 6.23 -11.80
N VAL A 20 -10.82 5.13 -12.33
CA VAL A 20 -9.80 4.32 -11.66
C VAL A 20 -8.45 5.02 -11.81
N TRP A 21 -7.97 5.68 -10.76
CA TRP A 21 -6.69 6.37 -10.75
C TRP A 21 -6.04 6.30 -9.36
N GLY A 22 -4.74 6.49 -9.29
CA GLY A 22 -4.04 6.59 -8.02
C GLY A 22 -2.68 7.24 -8.17
N GLN A 23 -2.13 7.73 -7.06
CA GLN A 23 -0.82 8.34 -7.03
C GLN A 23 -0.01 7.87 -5.83
N ILE A 24 1.30 7.73 -6.03
CA ILE A 24 2.27 7.49 -4.96
C ILE A 24 3.37 8.54 -5.13
N ALA A 25 3.51 9.44 -4.16
CA ALA A 25 4.53 10.47 -4.15
C ALA A 25 5.61 10.13 -3.11
N ILE A 26 6.87 9.98 -3.56
CA ILE A 26 8.05 9.68 -2.74
C ILE A 26 9.01 10.87 -2.88
N GLY A 27 9.05 11.76 -1.89
CA GLY A 27 9.78 13.02 -2.00
C GLY A 27 9.27 13.86 -3.17
N LYS A 28 10.09 14.00 -4.21
CA LYS A 28 9.73 14.71 -5.46
C LYS A 28 9.32 13.77 -6.60
N ASN A 29 9.48 12.46 -6.44
CA ASN A 29 9.08 11.48 -7.44
C ASN A 29 7.59 11.18 -7.29
N ILE A 30 6.83 11.23 -8.37
CA ILE A 30 5.39 10.94 -8.37
C ILE A 30 5.13 9.83 -9.39
N LEU A 31 4.62 8.71 -8.90
CA LEU A 31 4.04 7.65 -9.72
C LEU A 31 2.54 7.94 -9.86
N THR A 32 2.02 7.79 -11.07
CA THR A 32 0.59 7.87 -11.35
C THR A 32 0.15 6.62 -12.07
N GLN A 33 -0.98 6.04 -11.66
CA GLN A 33 -1.64 4.95 -12.37
C GLN A 33 -3.05 5.35 -12.75
N GLN A 34 -3.48 4.95 -13.94
CA GLN A 34 -4.84 5.13 -14.43
C GLN A 34 -5.25 3.91 -15.27
N PRO A 35 -5.44 2.75 -14.63
CA PRO A 35 -5.78 1.51 -15.32
C PRO A 35 -7.20 1.59 -15.90
N SER A 36 -7.46 0.80 -16.95
CA SER A 36 -8.79 0.71 -17.58
C SER A 36 -9.79 -0.14 -16.81
N ALA A 37 -9.34 -0.83 -15.75
CA ALA A 37 -10.14 -1.73 -14.93
C ALA A 37 -9.67 -1.67 -13.46
N PRO A 38 -10.48 -2.17 -12.51
CA PRO A 38 -10.09 -2.25 -11.10
C PRO A 38 -8.85 -3.12 -10.87
N VAL A 39 -7.90 -2.64 -10.06
CA VAL A 39 -6.63 -3.33 -9.78
C VAL A 39 -6.16 -3.15 -8.34
N PHE A 40 -5.33 -4.09 -7.90
CA PHE A 40 -4.34 -3.85 -6.86
C PHE A 40 -3.08 -3.28 -7.51
N TRP A 41 -2.47 -2.29 -6.88
CA TRP A 41 -1.22 -1.68 -7.31
C TRP A 41 -0.16 -1.92 -6.23
N PHE A 42 0.86 -2.68 -6.61
CA PHE A 42 1.99 -3.02 -5.75
C PHE A 42 3.23 -2.26 -6.20
N VAL A 43 3.83 -1.53 -5.27
CA VAL A 43 5.09 -0.82 -5.47
C VAL A 43 6.07 -1.24 -4.40
N VAL A 44 7.32 -1.49 -4.78
CA VAL A 44 8.41 -1.76 -3.85
C VAL A 44 9.50 -0.72 -4.04
N ILE A 45 9.98 -0.19 -2.92
CA ILE A 45 11.02 0.83 -2.85
C ILE A 45 12.21 0.27 -2.09
N ASP A 46 13.41 0.45 -2.63
CA ASP A 46 14.66 0.18 -1.90
C ASP A 46 14.85 1.21 -0.78
N ARG A 47 15.05 0.75 0.45
CA ARG A 47 15.14 1.62 1.64
C ARG A 47 16.42 2.43 1.70
N THR A 48 17.42 2.21 0.85
CA THR A 48 18.70 2.94 0.91
C THR A 48 18.76 4.04 -0.13
N THR A 49 18.26 3.75 -1.33
CA THR A 49 18.29 4.62 -2.50
C THR A 49 16.97 5.34 -2.75
N LEU A 50 15.88 4.87 -2.13
CA LEU A 50 14.50 5.28 -2.39
C LEU A 50 14.07 5.09 -3.86
N GLN A 51 14.77 4.24 -4.61
CA GLN A 51 14.39 3.87 -5.97
C GLN A 51 13.24 2.86 -5.95
N VAL A 52 12.33 3.03 -6.90
CA VAL A 52 11.26 2.06 -7.16
C VAL A 52 11.89 0.87 -7.88
N VAL A 53 11.90 -0.29 -7.23
CA VAL A 53 12.48 -1.53 -7.76
C VAL A 53 11.41 -2.50 -8.28
N PHE A 54 10.15 -2.29 -7.89
CA PHE A 54 9.00 -3.01 -8.43
C PHE A 54 7.79 -2.07 -8.53
N ASN A 55 7.02 -2.20 -9.62
CA ASN A 55 5.82 -1.41 -9.87
C ASN A 55 4.90 -2.19 -10.80
N GLN A 56 3.89 -2.86 -10.27
CA GLN A 56 2.96 -3.69 -11.04
C GLN A 56 1.53 -3.51 -10.58
N THR A 57 0.62 -3.59 -11.55
CA THR A 57 -0.81 -3.70 -11.29
C THR A 57 -1.26 -5.14 -11.48
N GLN A 58 -2.12 -5.60 -10.59
CA GLN A 58 -2.74 -6.93 -10.62
C GLN A 58 -4.25 -6.76 -10.71
N ALA A 59 -4.91 -7.52 -11.59
CA ALA A 59 -6.35 -7.41 -11.76
C ALA A 59 -7.09 -7.69 -10.45
N ALA A 60 -8.17 -6.97 -10.17
CA ALA A 60 -8.98 -7.19 -8.96
C ALA A 60 -9.48 -8.64 -8.84
N SER A 61 -9.75 -9.32 -9.96
CA SER A 61 -10.16 -10.73 -9.98
C SER A 61 -9.08 -11.69 -9.44
N GLU A 62 -7.83 -11.27 -9.38
CA GLU A 62 -6.72 -12.04 -8.81
C GLU A 62 -6.56 -11.78 -7.30
N CYS A 63 -7.66 -11.49 -6.60
CA CYS A 63 -7.65 -11.12 -5.17
C CYS A 63 -7.16 -12.22 -4.21
N SER A 64 -6.83 -13.42 -4.70
CA SER A 64 -6.22 -14.50 -3.93
C SER A 64 -4.75 -14.78 -4.26
N THR A 65 -4.17 -14.06 -5.23
CA THR A 65 -2.82 -14.31 -5.75
C THR A 65 -1.84 -13.25 -5.23
N VAL A 66 -0.66 -13.68 -4.80
CA VAL A 66 0.44 -12.77 -4.40
C VAL A 66 1.27 -12.43 -5.64
N PRO A 67 1.60 -11.15 -5.89
CA PRO A 67 2.52 -10.80 -6.98
C PRO A 67 3.91 -11.40 -6.73
N ASP A 68 4.62 -11.77 -7.80
CA ASP A 68 5.99 -12.29 -7.66
C ASP A 68 6.96 -11.16 -7.25
N LEU A 69 7.19 -11.09 -5.94
CA LEU A 69 8.09 -10.16 -5.25
C LEU A 69 9.28 -10.88 -4.63
N SER A 70 9.55 -12.12 -5.05
CA SER A 70 10.56 -13.00 -4.41
C SER A 70 11.95 -12.36 -4.34
N ALA A 71 12.33 -11.56 -5.35
CA ALA A 71 13.60 -10.83 -5.39
C ALA A 71 13.71 -9.70 -4.35
N TYR A 72 12.61 -9.25 -3.76
CA TYR A 72 12.55 -8.09 -2.88
C TYR A 72 11.98 -8.40 -1.49
N ASN A 73 11.59 -9.65 -1.22
CA ASN A 73 10.97 -10.05 0.04
C ASN A 73 11.98 -10.12 1.21
N ASP A 74 12.53 -8.97 1.56
CA ASP A 74 13.48 -8.77 2.65
C ASP A 74 13.25 -7.42 3.33
N THR A 75 13.97 -7.20 4.43
CA THR A 75 13.83 -5.98 5.22
C THR A 75 14.48 -4.76 4.59
N ASN A 76 15.19 -4.86 3.47
CA ASN A 76 15.79 -3.71 2.78
C ASN A 76 14.78 -2.97 1.91
N HIS A 77 13.53 -3.45 1.85
CA HIS A 77 12.51 -2.92 0.98
C HIS A 77 11.27 -2.45 1.75
N ILE A 78 10.59 -1.45 1.19
CA ILE A 78 9.27 -1.00 1.61
C ILE A 78 8.26 -1.50 0.60
N LEU A 79 7.18 -2.12 1.09
CA LEU A 79 6.00 -2.48 0.32
C LEU A 79 4.98 -1.35 0.39
N ILE A 80 4.43 -0.98 -0.76
CA ILE A 80 3.23 -0.17 -0.87
C ILE A 80 2.17 -0.99 -1.60
N VAL A 81 0.99 -1.11 -0.98
CA VAL A 81 -0.19 -1.71 -1.60
C VAL A 81 -1.26 -0.64 -1.72
N ASN A 82 -1.85 -0.47 -2.89
CA ASN A 82 -2.91 0.49 -3.13
C ASN A 82 -4.00 -0.14 -4.00
N THR A 83 -5.27 -0.05 -3.63
CA THR A 83 -6.37 -0.54 -4.46
C THR A 83 -6.96 0.59 -5.29
N LEU A 84 -7.22 0.37 -6.57
CA LEU A 84 -7.82 1.36 -7.44
C LEU A 84 -9.17 0.82 -7.95
N GLY A 85 -10.28 1.40 -7.48
CA GLY A 85 -11.64 1.07 -7.93
C GLY A 85 -12.10 -0.36 -7.60
N VAL A 86 -11.45 -1.02 -6.63
CA VAL A 86 -11.71 -2.44 -6.32
C VAL A 86 -13.07 -2.61 -5.61
N GLY A 87 -13.87 -3.52 -6.13
CA GLY A 87 -15.16 -3.90 -5.53
C GLY A 87 -14.99 -4.73 -4.27
N LEU A 88 -15.92 -4.61 -3.32
CA LEU A 88 -16.00 -5.46 -2.13
C LEU A 88 -16.30 -6.93 -2.44
N ASN A 89 -16.45 -7.31 -3.73
CA ASN A 89 -16.50 -8.69 -4.20
C ASN A 89 -15.12 -9.31 -4.39
N ASN A 90 -14.11 -8.46 -4.44
CA ASN A 90 -12.73 -8.85 -4.62
C ASN A 90 -11.81 -8.24 -3.54
N PRO A 91 -12.16 -8.29 -2.23
CA PRO A 91 -11.21 -7.92 -1.19
C PRO A 91 -10.02 -8.91 -1.22
N PRO A 92 -8.83 -8.55 -0.72
CA PRO A 92 -7.74 -9.49 -0.58
C PRO A 92 -8.21 -10.72 0.20
N GLN A 93 -7.90 -11.91 -0.32
CA GLN A 93 -8.33 -13.20 0.23
C GLN A 93 -7.17 -14.19 0.20
N GLY A 94 -7.28 -15.25 1.01
CA GLY A 94 -6.33 -16.37 0.98
C GLY A 94 -4.87 -15.92 1.09
N ALA A 95 -4.05 -16.35 0.13
CA ALA A 95 -2.62 -16.04 0.12
C ALA A 95 -2.33 -14.54 0.03
N LEU A 96 -3.14 -13.78 -0.72
CA LEU A 96 -2.93 -12.34 -0.82
C LEU A 96 -3.26 -11.63 0.50
N PHE A 97 -4.34 -12.01 1.18
CA PHE A 97 -4.66 -11.46 2.51
C PHE A 97 -3.50 -11.72 3.48
N GLN A 98 -3.05 -12.98 3.57
CA GLN A 98 -1.96 -13.37 4.46
C GLN A 98 -0.66 -12.63 4.16
N PHE A 99 -0.33 -12.45 2.88
CA PHE A 99 0.83 -11.69 2.46
C PHE A 99 0.77 -10.23 2.91
N ILE A 100 -0.37 -9.56 2.69
CA ILE A 100 -0.54 -8.16 3.11
C ILE A 100 -0.48 -8.05 4.63
N ASP A 101 -1.14 -8.96 5.36
CA ASP A 101 -1.14 -9.01 6.83
C ASP A 101 0.29 -9.14 7.39
N GLN A 102 1.08 -10.10 6.89
CA GLN A 102 2.46 -10.33 7.33
C GLN A 102 3.42 -9.18 7.01
N ASN A 103 3.06 -8.30 6.07
CA ASN A 103 3.87 -7.17 5.62
C ASN A 103 3.25 -5.82 6.02
N GLY A 104 2.45 -5.81 7.09
CA GLY A 104 2.01 -4.60 7.77
C GLY A 104 0.52 -4.28 7.69
N GLY A 105 -0.26 -5.10 6.99
CA GLY A 105 -1.71 -5.04 7.04
C GLY A 105 -2.22 -5.35 8.45
N GLY A 106 -3.34 -4.74 8.82
CA GLY A 106 -3.79 -4.75 10.20
C GLY A 106 -5.30 -4.64 10.36
N ARG A 107 -5.72 -3.64 11.13
CA ARG A 107 -7.12 -3.33 11.42
C ARG A 107 -7.88 -2.94 10.14
N GLU A 108 -7.29 -2.12 9.27
CA GLU A 108 -7.99 -1.63 8.08
C GLU A 108 -8.15 -2.74 7.03
N LEU A 109 -7.14 -3.62 6.88
CA LEU A 109 -7.26 -4.84 6.07
C LEU A 109 -8.40 -5.75 6.59
N ARG A 110 -8.41 -6.07 7.89
CA ARG A 110 -9.45 -6.89 8.53
C ARG A 110 -10.83 -6.25 8.43
N ARG A 111 -10.92 -4.92 8.52
CA ARG A 111 -12.17 -4.18 8.35
C ARG A 111 -12.75 -4.37 6.95
N VAL A 112 -11.92 -4.26 5.91
CA VAL A 112 -12.34 -4.51 4.52
C VAL A 112 -12.81 -5.96 4.34
N GLU A 113 -12.04 -6.93 4.82
CA GLU A 113 -12.40 -8.35 4.77
C GLU A 113 -13.72 -8.63 5.49
N GLN A 114 -13.86 -8.17 6.73
CA GLN A 114 -15.05 -8.37 7.54
C GLN A 114 -16.29 -7.80 6.84
N VAL A 115 -16.21 -6.59 6.29
CA VAL A 115 -17.33 -5.97 5.58
C VAL A 115 -17.68 -6.76 4.31
N GLY A 116 -16.67 -7.15 3.53
CA GLY A 116 -16.86 -7.98 2.33
C GLY A 116 -17.60 -9.29 2.67
N LEU A 117 -17.13 -10.01 3.68
CA LEU A 117 -17.72 -11.30 4.09
C LEU A 117 -19.10 -11.16 4.74
N GLN A 118 -19.32 -10.15 5.59
CA GLN A 118 -20.56 -10.03 6.37
C GLN A 118 -21.72 -9.39 5.59
N LEU A 119 -21.44 -8.45 4.67
CA LEU A 119 -22.46 -7.68 3.97
C LEU A 119 -22.66 -8.15 2.53
N ASN A 120 -22.38 -9.43 2.25
CA ASN A 120 -22.57 -10.08 0.95
C ASN A 120 -21.79 -9.39 -0.18
N CYS A 121 -20.45 -9.37 -0.05
CA CYS A 121 -19.42 -9.18 -1.07
C CYS A 121 -19.66 -8.12 -2.16
N GLY A 122 -20.57 -7.15 -2.06
CA GLY A 122 -20.87 -6.30 -3.23
C GLY A 122 -22.05 -5.36 -3.08
N SER A 123 -22.87 -5.55 -2.05
CA SER A 123 -24.00 -4.66 -1.75
C SER A 123 -23.59 -3.21 -1.47
N LEU A 124 -22.34 -2.99 -1.04
CA LEU A 124 -21.79 -1.68 -0.67
C LEU A 124 -20.89 -1.05 -1.76
N GLY A 125 -20.72 -1.72 -2.91
CA GLY A 125 -19.93 -1.22 -4.03
C GLY A 125 -18.43 -1.45 -3.86
N THR A 126 -17.64 -0.38 -3.92
CA THR A 126 -16.17 -0.42 -3.90
C THR A 126 -15.60 -0.05 -2.53
N TYR A 127 -14.34 -0.42 -2.34
CA TYR A 127 -13.51 0.04 -1.24
C TYR A 127 -12.20 0.58 -1.79
N SER A 128 -11.50 1.30 -0.93
CA SER A 128 -10.14 1.74 -1.19
C SER A 128 -9.29 1.46 0.04
N TYR A 129 -8.05 1.04 -0.20
CA TYR A 129 -7.10 0.59 0.79
C TYR A 129 -5.71 1.02 0.34
N ALA A 130 -4.96 1.60 1.26
CA ALA A 130 -3.56 1.92 1.10
C ALA A 130 -2.79 1.34 2.28
N LEU A 131 -1.64 0.72 2.01
CA LEU A 131 -0.68 0.22 2.99
C LEU A 131 0.72 0.70 2.60
N VAL A 132 1.51 1.05 3.61
CA VAL A 132 2.96 1.17 3.54
C VAL A 132 3.57 0.39 4.70
N GLY A 133 4.39 -0.61 4.41
CA GLY A 133 5.05 -1.45 5.39
C GLY A 133 6.49 -1.79 4.99
N VAL A 134 7.30 -2.23 5.95
CA VAL A 134 8.60 -2.83 5.63
C VAL A 134 8.36 -4.28 5.22
N LEU A 135 8.91 -4.66 4.07
CA LEU A 135 8.75 -6.00 3.50
C LEU A 135 9.63 -7.02 4.26
N GLY A 136 9.41 -8.31 4.04
CA GLY A 136 10.20 -9.39 4.66
C GLY A 136 9.44 -10.23 5.69
N ASN A 137 8.10 -10.24 5.64
CA ASN A 137 7.24 -11.09 6.48
C ASN A 137 7.53 -10.95 7.98
N LEU A 138 7.71 -9.70 8.43
CA LEU A 138 8.13 -9.40 9.79
C LEU A 138 7.00 -9.54 10.82
N ASP A 139 5.74 -9.62 10.37
CA ASP A 139 4.56 -9.58 11.25
C ASP A 139 4.57 -8.33 12.16
N LEU A 140 5.04 -7.22 11.60
CA LEU A 140 5.09 -5.91 12.26
C LEU A 140 4.03 -5.00 11.65
N PRO A 141 3.38 -4.14 12.46
CA PRO A 141 2.37 -3.23 11.95
C PRO A 141 2.95 -2.25 10.95
N GLY A 142 2.25 -2.06 9.83
CA GLY A 142 2.50 -1.01 8.86
C GLY A 142 1.60 0.20 9.08
N PHE A 143 1.66 1.14 8.14
CA PHE A 143 0.75 2.27 8.05
C PHE A 143 -0.31 1.96 7.02
N GLU A 144 -1.57 1.90 7.42
CA GLU A 144 -2.68 1.59 6.54
C GLU A 144 -3.84 2.55 6.72
N ALA A 145 -4.62 2.70 5.66
CA ALA A 145 -5.88 3.43 5.67
C ALA A 145 -6.87 2.72 4.75
N SER A 146 -8.13 2.63 5.17
CA SER A 146 -9.21 2.13 4.33
C SER A 146 -10.43 3.06 4.34
N GLN A 147 -11.13 3.07 3.22
CA GLN A 147 -12.44 3.70 3.07
C GLN A 147 -13.37 2.72 2.37
N ILE A 148 -14.56 2.56 2.95
CA ILE A 148 -15.61 1.67 2.48
C ILE A 148 -16.79 2.55 2.12
N SER A 149 -17.26 2.43 0.88
CA SER A 149 -18.30 3.31 0.32
C SER A 149 -17.86 4.79 0.22
N GLN A 150 -18.63 5.57 -0.54
CA GLN A 150 -18.51 7.01 -0.83
C GLN A 150 -17.77 7.85 0.25
N PRO A 151 -16.97 8.88 -0.12
CA PRO A 151 -16.88 9.57 -1.42
C PRO A 151 -15.86 9.00 -2.44
N ALA A 152 -15.85 9.56 -3.67
CA ALA A 152 -15.09 9.07 -4.83
C ALA A 152 -13.55 9.07 -4.69
N VAL A 153 -13.00 9.94 -3.84
CA VAL A 153 -11.58 9.91 -3.45
C VAL A 153 -11.44 8.97 -2.25
N GLY A 154 -10.60 7.95 -2.39
CA GLY A 154 -10.29 7.01 -1.31
C GLY A 154 -9.35 7.63 -0.26
N PRO A 155 -8.80 6.85 0.68
CA PRO A 155 -7.90 7.38 1.68
C PRO A 155 -6.66 8.01 1.02
N ILE A 156 -6.24 9.13 1.60
CA ILE A 156 -4.92 9.71 1.38
C ILE A 156 -4.07 9.34 2.59
N LEU A 157 -3.18 8.38 2.42
CA LEU A 157 -2.25 7.96 3.47
C LEU A 157 -0.97 8.80 3.35
N THR A 158 -0.68 9.62 4.36
CA THR A 158 0.51 10.46 4.43
C THR A 158 1.41 10.04 5.57
N LEU A 159 2.70 9.86 5.28
CA LEU A 159 3.73 9.51 6.25
C LEU A 159 5.08 10.09 5.84
N GLN A 160 6.12 9.84 6.63
CA GLN A 160 7.48 10.21 6.27
C GLN A 160 8.44 9.03 6.40
N LEU A 161 9.43 8.99 5.51
CA LEU A 161 10.54 8.06 5.52
C LEU A 161 11.67 8.69 6.33
N LEU A 162 11.89 8.19 7.55
CA LEU A 162 12.96 8.68 8.43
C LEU A 162 14.28 7.96 8.12
N PRO A 163 15.37 8.70 7.90
CA PRO A 163 16.68 8.10 7.80
C PRO A 163 17.15 7.60 9.16
N MET A 164 17.67 6.38 9.18
CA MET A 164 18.36 5.76 10.30
C MET A 164 19.67 5.17 9.82
N ASP A 165 20.72 5.26 10.65
CA ASP A 165 21.99 4.62 10.34
C ASP A 165 21.96 3.17 10.84
N VAL A 166 22.10 2.23 9.90
CA VAL A 166 22.23 0.80 10.15
C VAL A 166 23.57 0.36 9.61
N ASN A 167 24.48 -0.08 10.49
CA ASN A 167 25.82 -0.54 10.10
C ASN A 167 26.61 0.46 9.23
N GLY A 168 26.45 1.76 9.48
CA GLY A 168 27.13 2.82 8.73
C GLY A 168 26.51 3.14 7.37
N GLN A 169 25.36 2.55 7.04
CA GLN A 169 24.56 2.89 5.86
C GLN A 169 23.25 3.55 6.30
N THR A 170 22.88 4.65 5.64
CA THR A 170 21.58 5.27 5.84
C THR A 170 20.49 4.41 5.18
N VAL A 171 19.52 4.02 5.98
CA VAL A 171 18.32 3.27 5.58
C VAL A 171 17.11 4.10 5.97
N TYR A 172 16.08 4.12 5.15
CA TYR A 172 14.85 4.86 5.40
C TYR A 172 13.75 3.94 5.93
N THR A 173 13.00 4.40 6.93
CA THR A 173 11.92 3.63 7.56
C THR A 173 10.62 4.44 7.57
N PRO A 174 9.48 3.85 7.21
CA PRO A 174 8.18 4.52 7.35
C PRO A 174 7.93 4.93 8.80
N SER A 175 7.38 6.12 8.99
CA SER A 175 6.99 6.64 10.30
C SER A 175 5.85 7.64 10.15
N GLU A 176 5.08 7.82 11.22
CA GLU A 176 4.06 8.86 11.27
C GLU A 176 4.66 10.24 10.99
N LEU A 177 3.83 11.14 10.45
CA LEU A 177 4.18 12.55 10.39
C LEU A 177 4.44 13.02 11.82
N SER A 178 5.66 13.44 12.11
CA SER A 178 5.99 13.98 13.43
C SER A 178 5.16 15.24 13.67
N GLY A 179 4.23 15.17 14.62
CA GLY A 179 3.71 16.36 15.29
C GLY A 179 4.90 17.09 15.90
N ARG A 180 4.95 18.41 15.74
CA ARG A 180 5.99 19.26 16.34
C ARG A 180 6.19 18.99 17.83
#